data_AF-A0A829H3H2-F1
#
_entry.id   AF-A0A829H3H2-F1
#
_cell.length_a   1.000
_cell.length_b   1.000
_cell.length_c   1.000
_cell.angle_alpha   90.00
_cell.angle_beta   90.00
_cell.angle_gamma   90.00
#
_symmetry.space_group_name_H-M   'P 1'
#
loop_
_entity.id
_entity.type
_entity.pdbx_description
1 polymer ?
#
loop_
_entity_poly.entity_id
_entity_poly.type
_entity_poly.pdbx_seq_one_letter_code
_entity_poly.pdbx_strand_id
1 'polypeptide(L)'
;MSNETKRDVFEKTLRDWDNLVHEQELQGEESHGVCEFDPVLIKYKKDYDAALPDETDNQKSCPYCHEVDPQSKHAHYGKAMSDKTDYFDFVRKTKLYRRVKARIKSPENQHPKLCVTQMNRFREVSVVLDKEINYCPICGRKL
;
A
#
# COMPACT_ATOMS: atom_id res chain seq x y z
N MET A 1 -17.39 5.08 12.11
CA MET A 1 -15.94 4.81 12.23
C MET A 1 -15.25 6.16 12.24
N SER A 2 -14.38 6.45 13.21
CA SER A 2 -13.61 7.70 13.21
C SER A 2 -12.56 7.64 12.10
N ASN A 3 -12.23 8.78 11.51
CA ASN A 3 -11.12 8.91 10.55
C ASN A 3 -9.78 9.16 11.27
N GLU A 4 -9.72 8.88 12.57
CA GLU A 4 -8.53 9.11 13.40
C GLU A 4 -7.44 8.12 13.01
N THR A 5 -6.24 8.64 12.80
CA THR A 5 -5.03 7.84 12.59
C THR A 5 -4.45 7.38 13.91
N LYS A 6 -3.57 6.36 13.88
CA LYS A 6 -2.86 5.87 15.06
C LYS A 6 -2.08 6.99 15.75
N ARG A 7 -1.50 7.90 14.98
CA ARG A 7 -0.86 9.11 15.48
C ARG A 7 -1.85 10.06 16.14
N ASP A 8 -3.03 10.28 15.57
CA ASP A 8 -4.05 11.14 16.19
C ASP A 8 -4.49 10.58 17.56
N VAL A 9 -4.71 9.26 17.65
CA VAL A 9 -5.03 8.61 18.92
C VAL A 9 -3.87 8.77 19.90
N PHE A 10 -2.63 8.54 19.47
CA PHE A 10 -1.45 8.67 20.33
C PHE A 10 -1.25 10.12 20.84
N GLU A 11 -1.34 11.12 19.97
CA GLU A 11 -1.20 12.54 20.36
C GLU A 11 -2.31 12.95 21.34
N LYS A 12 -3.52 12.46 21.15
CA LYS A 12 -4.63 12.65 22.10
C LYS A 12 -4.34 12.01 23.45
N THR A 13 -3.84 10.77 23.46
CA THR A 13 -3.46 10.07 24.71
C THR A 13 -2.38 10.83 25.48
N LEU A 14 -1.40 11.39 24.77
CA LEU A 14 -0.31 12.14 25.39
C LEU A 14 -0.81 13.42 26.03
N ARG A 15 -1.69 14.16 25.35
CA ARG A 15 -2.32 15.38 25.90
C ARG A 15 -3.18 15.07 27.12
N ASP A 16 -4.00 14.03 27.04
CA ASP A 16 -4.86 13.62 28.15
C ASP A 16 -4.01 13.20 29.37
N TRP A 17 -2.90 12.50 29.16
CA TRP A 17 -1.95 12.16 30.23
C TRP A 17 -1.26 13.40 30.80
N ASP A 18 -0.78 14.30 29.94
CA ASP A 18 -0.11 15.54 30.35
C ASP A 18 -1.04 16.44 31.19
N ASN A 19 -2.31 16.56 30.78
CA ASN A 19 -3.34 17.28 31.53
C ASN A 19 -3.60 16.63 32.90
N LEU A 20 -3.71 15.30 32.97
CA LEU A 20 -3.91 14.60 34.24
C LEU A 20 -2.74 14.85 35.22
N VAL A 21 -1.50 14.82 34.71
CA VAL A 21 -0.30 15.09 35.50
C VAL A 21 -0.27 16.53 36.01
N HIS A 22 -0.64 17.51 35.17
CA HIS A 22 -0.60 18.93 35.51
C HIS A 22 -1.80 19.40 36.36
N GLU A 23 -3.00 18.84 36.18
CA GLU A 23 -4.19 19.17 36.97
C GLU A 23 -4.15 18.60 38.39
N GLN A 24 -3.40 17.52 38.63
CA GLN A 24 -3.30 16.89 39.96
C GLN A 24 -2.16 17.41 40.85
N GLU A 25 -1.41 18.45 40.44
CA GLU A 25 -0.22 18.95 41.18
C GLU A 25 0.75 17.82 41.59
N LEU A 26 0.86 16.75 40.80
CA LEU A 26 1.80 15.64 41.02
C LEU A 26 3.23 16.06 40.59
N GLN A 27 3.70 17.21 41.09
CA GLN A 27 5.11 17.59 41.03
C GLN A 27 5.80 17.16 42.33
N GLY A 28 6.26 15.91 42.36
CA GLY A 28 7.08 15.37 43.43
C GLY A 28 7.55 13.95 43.08
N GLU A 29 8.81 13.65 43.36
CA GLU A 29 9.57 12.43 42.99
C GLU A 29 8.97 11.08 43.47
N GLU A 30 7.76 11.04 44.06
CA GLU A 30 7.20 9.86 44.72
C GLU A 30 5.72 9.58 44.40
N SER A 31 5.33 9.61 43.12
CA SER A 31 4.04 9.06 42.70
C SER A 31 4.17 7.93 41.66
N HIS A 32 5.10 7.01 41.90
CA HIS A 32 5.07 5.67 41.28
C HIS A 32 4.19 4.69 42.10
N GLY A 33 3.10 5.19 42.67
CA GLY A 33 2.23 4.45 43.57
C GLY A 33 0.89 4.14 42.92
N VAL A 34 0.77 2.91 42.41
CA VAL A 34 -0.47 2.25 41.96
C VAL A 34 -1.04 2.78 40.64
N CYS A 35 -0.59 2.19 39.54
CA CYS A 35 -1.32 2.20 38.27
C CYS A 35 -2.64 1.42 38.43
N GLU A 36 -3.70 2.04 38.98
CA GLU A 36 -5.09 1.68 38.66
C GLU A 36 -5.41 2.13 37.21
N PHE A 37 -4.58 1.71 36.26
CA PHE A 37 -4.60 2.20 34.87
C PHE A 37 -5.30 1.24 33.90
N ASP A 38 -6.11 0.31 34.38
CA ASP A 38 -6.69 -0.70 33.49
C ASP A 38 -7.76 -0.12 32.54
N PRO A 39 -8.76 0.67 32.98
CA PRO A 39 -9.85 1.09 32.09
C PRO A 39 -9.42 2.08 30.99
N VAL A 40 -8.55 3.02 31.36
CA VAL A 40 -8.07 4.09 30.46
C VAL A 40 -7.13 3.52 29.40
N LEU A 41 -6.20 2.66 29.81
CA LEU A 41 -5.25 2.02 28.90
C LEU A 41 -5.92 0.98 28.00
N ILE A 42 -6.96 0.29 28.49
CA ILE A 42 -7.82 -0.59 27.68
C ILE A 42 -8.59 0.23 26.63
N LYS A 43 -9.13 1.40 26.99
CA LYS A 43 -9.84 2.27 26.05
C LYS A 43 -8.91 2.75 24.94
N TYR A 44 -7.73 3.29 25.28
CA TYR A 44 -6.78 3.75 24.28
C TYR A 44 -6.23 2.63 23.40
N LYS A 45 -5.99 1.43 23.94
CA LYS A 45 -5.61 0.28 23.10
C LYS A 45 -6.69 -0.06 22.09
N LYS A 46 -7.96 -0.09 22.50
CA LYS A 46 -9.09 -0.34 21.58
C LYS A 46 -9.20 0.75 20.51
N ASP A 47 -9.07 2.01 20.92
CA ASP A 47 -9.13 3.16 19.99
C ASP A 47 -7.94 3.13 19.01
N TYR A 48 -6.74 2.78 19.48
CA TYR A 48 -5.53 2.64 18.66
C TYR A 48 -5.58 1.45 17.70
N ASP A 49 -6.16 0.33 18.12
CA ASP A 49 -6.35 -0.85 17.27
C ASP A 49 -7.43 -0.61 16.19
N ALA A 50 -8.42 0.24 16.49
CA ALA A 50 -9.46 0.65 15.55
C ALA A 50 -9.01 1.80 14.61
N ALA A 51 -7.94 2.53 14.95
CA ALA A 51 -7.45 3.67 14.20
C ALA A 51 -6.78 3.29 12.88
N LEU A 52 -6.89 4.19 11.90
CA LEU A 52 -6.24 4.02 10.61
C LEU A 52 -4.72 4.10 10.76
N PRO A 53 -3.94 3.30 10.01
CA PRO A 53 -2.50 3.48 9.97
C PRO A 53 -2.15 4.88 9.48
N ASP A 54 -1.07 5.44 10.01
CA ASP A 54 -0.60 6.77 9.62
C ASP A 54 -0.26 6.78 8.14
N GLU A 55 -0.88 7.70 7.40
CA GLU A 55 -0.59 7.90 6.00
C GLU A 55 0.55 8.90 5.86
N THR A 56 1.57 8.53 5.08
CA THR A 56 2.60 9.48 4.63
C THR A 56 2.00 10.55 3.72
N ASP A 57 2.63 11.72 3.60
CA ASP A 57 2.15 12.79 2.71
C ASP A 57 2.01 12.33 1.25
N ASN A 58 2.89 11.41 0.82
CA ASN A 58 2.85 10.76 -0.49
C ASN A 58 1.64 9.82 -0.66
N GLN A 59 1.13 9.25 0.44
CA GLN A 59 -0.08 8.42 0.41
C GLN A 59 -1.31 9.31 0.34
N LYS A 60 -1.41 10.35 1.17
CA LYS A 60 -2.54 11.30 1.20
C LYS A 60 -2.75 12.01 -0.14
N SER A 61 -1.66 12.36 -0.82
CA SER A 61 -1.68 13.02 -2.13
C SER A 61 -1.74 12.06 -3.32
N CYS A 62 -1.90 10.75 -3.09
CA CYS A 62 -1.81 9.77 -4.17
C CYS A 62 -3.03 9.88 -5.12
N PRO A 63 -2.82 10.26 -6.40
CA PRO A 63 -3.89 10.42 -7.39
C PRO A 63 -4.48 9.08 -7.84
N TYR A 64 -3.96 7.95 -7.35
CA TYR A 64 -4.56 6.65 -7.58
C TYR A 64 -5.42 6.17 -6.40
N CYS A 65 -5.06 6.53 -5.17
CA CYS A 65 -5.73 6.03 -3.97
C CYS A 65 -6.86 6.95 -3.47
N HIS A 66 -6.75 8.26 -3.69
CA HIS A 66 -7.66 9.25 -3.08
C HIS A 66 -8.55 9.96 -4.10
N GLU A 67 -7.98 10.33 -5.24
CA GLU A 67 -8.74 10.87 -6.36
C GLU A 67 -8.96 9.72 -7.32
N VAL A 68 -10.20 9.27 -7.54
CA VAL A 68 -10.49 8.25 -8.57
C VAL A 68 -10.37 8.96 -9.91
N ASP A 69 -9.12 9.18 -10.33
CA ASP A 69 -8.81 9.98 -11.50
C ASP A 69 -9.33 9.22 -12.73
N PRO A 70 -10.18 9.81 -13.58
CA PRO A 70 -10.71 9.11 -14.77
C PRO A 70 -9.59 8.61 -15.70
N GLN A 71 -8.44 9.29 -15.70
CA GLN A 71 -7.23 8.91 -16.45
C GLN A 71 -6.56 7.64 -15.90
N SER A 72 -6.76 7.28 -14.63
CA SER A 72 -6.13 6.12 -14.00
C SER A 72 -6.66 4.77 -14.52
N LYS A 73 -7.86 4.76 -15.13
CA LYS A 73 -8.59 3.54 -15.60
C LYS A 73 -7.82 2.68 -16.61
N HIS A 74 -6.89 3.27 -17.34
CA HIS A 74 -6.01 2.59 -18.30
C HIS A 74 -4.54 2.96 -18.11
N ALA A 75 -4.19 3.50 -16.94
CA ALA A 75 -2.83 3.92 -16.68
C ALA A 75 -1.86 2.74 -16.66
N HIS A 76 -0.70 2.98 -17.26
CA HIS A 76 0.46 2.11 -17.16
C HIS A 76 1.38 2.67 -16.08
N TYR A 77 1.69 1.85 -15.08
CA TYR A 77 2.54 2.26 -13.97
C TYR A 77 3.97 1.83 -14.23
N GLY A 78 4.88 2.81 -14.14
CA GLY A 78 6.31 2.59 -14.34
C GLY A 78 6.73 2.28 -15.78
N LYS A 79 8.01 1.99 -15.96
CA LYS A 79 8.59 1.63 -17.26
C LYS A 79 8.30 0.16 -17.54
N ALA A 80 7.79 -0.13 -18.73
CA ALA A 80 7.66 -1.51 -19.19
C ALA A 80 9.05 -2.14 -19.33
N MET A 81 9.24 -3.32 -18.72
CA MET A 81 10.45 -4.11 -18.90
C MET A 81 10.22 -5.06 -20.05
N SER A 82 11.22 -5.18 -20.94
CA SER A 82 11.14 -6.14 -22.04
C SER A 82 12.46 -6.85 -22.21
N ASP A 83 12.40 -8.16 -22.43
CA ASP A 83 13.57 -8.98 -22.69
C ASP A 83 13.35 -9.86 -23.92
N LYS A 84 14.46 -10.28 -24.55
CA LYS A 84 14.48 -11.18 -25.69
C LYS A 84 14.95 -12.53 -25.22
N THR A 85 14.10 -13.54 -25.36
CA THR A 85 14.48 -14.93 -25.13
C THR A 85 14.62 -15.64 -26.46
N ASP A 86 15.75 -16.31 -26.63
CA ASP A 86 16.04 -17.14 -27.80
C ASP A 86 15.74 -18.59 -27.42
N TYR A 87 14.87 -19.25 -28.18
CA TYR A 87 14.66 -20.69 -28.06
C TYR A 87 14.88 -21.37 -29.40
N PHE A 88 15.59 -22.50 -29.39
CA PHE A 88 15.85 -23.29 -30.58
C PHE A 88 14.68 -24.24 -30.84
N ASP A 89 13.97 -24.03 -31.95
CA ASP A 89 12.92 -24.94 -32.39
C ASP A 89 13.56 -26.15 -33.07
N PHE A 90 13.56 -27.30 -32.39
CA PHE A 90 14.11 -28.55 -32.92
C PHE A 90 13.33 -29.09 -34.13
N VAL A 91 12.04 -28.77 -34.25
CA VAL A 91 11.19 -29.20 -35.36
C VAL A 91 11.48 -28.36 -36.59
N ARG A 92 11.52 -27.03 -36.43
CA ARG A 92 11.76 -26.09 -37.53
C ARG A 92 13.24 -25.81 -37.79
N LYS A 93 14.15 -26.39 -37.00
CA LYS A 93 15.61 -26.19 -37.05
C LYS A 93 16.03 -24.71 -37.14
N THR A 94 15.28 -23.83 -36.49
CA THR A 94 15.50 -22.37 -36.54
C THR A 94 15.40 -21.76 -35.15
N LYS A 95 16.16 -20.68 -34.90
CA LYS A 95 16.04 -19.89 -33.68
C LYS A 95 14.76 -19.05 -33.76
N LEU A 96 13.82 -19.31 -32.85
CA LEU A 96 12.65 -18.47 -32.67
C LEU A 96 12.98 -17.40 -31.63
N TYR A 97 12.90 -16.14 -32.07
CA TYR A 97 12.98 -14.99 -31.19
C TYR A 97 11.62 -14.77 -30.51
N ARG A 98 11.62 -14.79 -29.18
CA ARG A 98 10.47 -14.44 -28.34
C ARG A 98 10.77 -13.15 -27.61
N ARG A 99 9.82 -12.22 -27.59
CA ARG A 99 9.92 -11.00 -26.77
C ARG A 99 8.94 -11.12 -25.63
N VAL A 100 9.42 -10.96 -24.40
CA VAL A 100 8.56 -10.90 -23.22
C VAL A 100 8.48 -9.44 -22.79
N LYS A 101 7.29 -8.93 -22.51
CA LYS A 101 7.06 -7.58 -22.00
C LYS A 101 6.25 -7.66 -20.71
N ALA A 102 6.84 -7.18 -19.62
CA ALA A 102 6.19 -7.05 -18.32
C ALA A 102 5.83 -5.58 -18.07
N ARG A 103 4.59 -5.33 -17.62
CA ARG A 103 4.12 -3.99 -17.23
C ARG A 103 3.04 -4.10 -16.16
N ILE A 104 2.89 -3.05 -15.36
CA ILE A 104 1.76 -2.91 -14.43
C ILE A 104 0.65 -2.11 -15.14
N LYS A 105 -0.55 -2.66 -15.22
CA LYS A 105 -1.74 -2.02 -15.79
C LYS A 105 -2.84 -1.96 -14.73
N SER A 106 -3.57 -0.86 -14.59
CA SER A 106 -4.88 -0.90 -13.91
C SER A 106 -5.94 -1.18 -14.97
N PRO A 107 -6.66 -2.32 -14.89
CA PRO A 107 -7.86 -2.54 -15.69
C PRO A 107 -9.05 -1.75 -15.11
N GLU A 108 -10.11 -1.59 -15.90
CA GLU A 108 -11.31 -0.81 -15.55
C GLU A 108 -11.77 -1.03 -14.10
N ASN A 109 -11.67 0.02 -13.27
CA ASN A 109 -12.09 0.05 -11.87
C ASN A 109 -11.58 -1.14 -11.02
N GLN A 110 -10.45 -1.75 -11.41
CA GLN A 110 -9.85 -2.89 -10.73
C GLN A 110 -8.45 -2.55 -10.22
N HIS A 111 -8.03 -3.30 -9.19
CA HIS A 111 -6.68 -3.25 -8.66
C HIS A 111 -5.63 -3.36 -9.78
N PRO A 112 -4.48 -2.68 -9.66
CA PRO A 112 -3.38 -2.81 -10.60
C PRO A 112 -2.97 -4.28 -10.69
N LYS A 113 -2.72 -4.74 -11.92
CA LYS A 113 -2.27 -6.10 -12.19
C LYS A 113 -0.91 -6.05 -12.87
N LEU A 114 -0.02 -6.95 -12.47
CA LEU A 114 1.21 -7.24 -13.20
C LEU A 114 0.85 -8.09 -14.41
N CYS A 115 1.21 -7.61 -15.59
CA CYS A 115 0.84 -8.19 -16.86
C CYS A 115 2.08 -8.52 -17.67
N VAL A 116 2.25 -9.80 -17.96
CA VAL A 116 3.35 -10.32 -18.76
C VAL A 116 2.79 -10.81 -20.08
N THR A 117 3.21 -10.18 -21.17
CA THR A 117 2.84 -10.59 -22.53
C THR A 117 4.04 -11.17 -23.25
N GLN A 118 3.84 -12.32 -23.90
CA GLN A 118 4.83 -12.91 -24.78
C GLN A 118 4.43 -12.64 -26.23
N MET A 119 5.36 -12.10 -27.00
CA MET A 119 5.20 -11.77 -28.41
C MET A 119 6.10 -12.68 -29.24
N ASN A 120 5.47 -13.45 -30.13
CA ASN A 120 6.17 -14.22 -31.15
C ASN A 120 6.37 -13.38 -32.43
N ARG A 121 7.31 -13.80 -33.30
CA ARG A 121 7.58 -13.17 -34.61
C ARG A 121 6.32 -12.98 -35.48
N PHE A 122 5.29 -13.78 -35.28
CA PHE A 122 4.05 -13.83 -36.07
C PHE A 122 2.82 -13.15 -35.42
N ARG A 123 3.02 -12.27 -34.43
CA ARG A 123 1.96 -11.48 -33.73
C ARG A 123 1.09 -12.18 -32.70
N GLU A 124 1.21 -13.48 -32.43
CA GLU A 124 0.50 -14.05 -31.29
C GLU A 124 1.01 -13.42 -29.98
N VAL A 125 0.11 -12.68 -29.32
CA VAL A 125 0.28 -12.07 -27.99
C VAL A 125 -0.48 -12.96 -27.03
N SER A 126 0.18 -13.94 -26.42
CA SER A 126 -0.40 -14.63 -25.27
C SER A 126 -0.12 -13.81 -24.01
N VAL A 127 -1.17 -13.50 -23.25
CA VAL A 127 -1.01 -13.03 -21.86
C VAL A 127 -0.56 -14.23 -21.06
N VAL A 128 0.68 -14.21 -20.59
CA VAL A 128 1.31 -15.33 -19.88
C VAL A 128 0.97 -15.28 -18.39
N LEU A 129 0.83 -14.07 -17.84
CA LEU A 129 0.57 -13.88 -16.42
C LEU A 129 -0.17 -12.55 -16.19
N ASP A 130 -1.30 -12.63 -15.49
CA ASP A 130 -2.04 -11.50 -14.94
C ASP A 130 -2.19 -11.75 -13.43
N LYS A 131 -1.41 -11.03 -12.60
CA LYS A 131 -1.42 -11.18 -11.13
C LYS A 131 -1.82 -9.88 -10.46
N GLU A 132 -2.75 -9.94 -9.52
CA GLU A 132 -3.17 -8.80 -8.72
C GLU A 132 -2.07 -8.29 -7.79
N ILE A 133 -1.97 -6.96 -7.70
CA ILE A 133 -1.01 -6.28 -6.84
C ILE A 133 -1.77 -5.72 -5.64
N ASN A 134 -1.38 -6.19 -4.46
CA ASN A 134 -2.01 -5.81 -3.18
C ASN A 134 -1.56 -4.44 -2.66
N TYR A 135 -0.65 -3.77 -3.36
CA TYR A 135 -0.06 -2.51 -2.96
C TYR A 135 -0.07 -1.52 -4.12
N CYS A 136 -0.31 -0.25 -3.81
CA CYS A 136 -0.30 0.82 -4.78
C CYS A 136 1.11 0.96 -5.37
N PRO A 137 1.27 0.94 -6.70
CA PRO A 137 2.57 1.09 -7.35
C PRO A 137 3.15 2.51 -7.22
N ILE A 138 2.35 3.50 -6.79
CA ILE A 138 2.77 4.89 -6.62
C ILE A 138 3.16 5.16 -5.16
N CYS A 139 2.25 4.90 -4.22
CA CYS A 139 2.43 5.29 -2.81
C CYS A 139 2.68 4.12 -1.85
N GLY A 140 2.71 2.87 -2.34
CA GLY A 140 2.95 1.68 -1.51
C GLY A 140 1.83 1.33 -0.53
N ARG A 141 0.72 2.08 -0.53
CA ARG A 141 -0.46 1.80 0.31
C ARG A 141 -1.04 0.43 -0.06
N LYS A 142 -1.43 -0.37 0.93
CA LYS A 142 -2.17 -1.60 0.67
C LYS A 142 -3.52 -1.25 0.02
N LEU A 143 -3.80 -1.85 -1.14
CA LEU A 143 -5.03 -1.64 -1.91
C LEU A 143 -6.15 -2.58 -1.45
#